data_AF-A0A392N633-F1
#
_entry.id   AF-A0A392N633-F1
#
_cell.length_a   1.000
_cell.length_b   1.000
_cell.length_c   1.000
_cell.angle_alpha   90.00
_cell.angle_beta   90.00
_cell.angle_gamma   90.00
#
_symmetry.space_group_name_H-M   'P 1'
#
loop_
_entity.id
_entity.type
_entity.pdbx_description
1 polymer ?
#
loop_
_entity_poly.entity_id
_entity_poly.type
_entity_poly.pdbx_seq_one_letter_code
_entity_poly.pdbx_strand_id
1 'polypeptide(L)'
;IKNFQIFAQVHQGGRACKAICGQNMILLLFLEKKSQSSDVCKVLQVIRNIIPILGNGSTAKLLSAVSPLYISAELDMRLRIYDLLDDLVEYDASVLSVAKLLRKLNTTSTLGWRDHDVILDAYKIINTDFFRNCQVEHALLILSHCVLDMSSEETTFVCSAQRSLLSYVDFSALMLLQEGSSEQELSV
;
A
#
# COMPACT_ATOMS: atom_id res chain seq x y z
N ILE A 1 -10.90 -10.49 -8.10
CA ILE A 1 -10.21 -11.80 -8.23
C ILE A 1 -9.32 -11.92 -9.48
N LYS A 2 -9.58 -11.23 -10.61
CA LYS A 2 -8.63 -11.23 -11.75
C LYS A 2 -7.35 -10.37 -11.54
N ASN A 3 -7.40 -9.35 -10.67
CA ASN A 3 -6.26 -8.43 -10.48
C ASN A 3 -5.11 -8.99 -9.63
N PHE A 4 -5.33 -10.03 -8.82
CA PHE A 4 -4.27 -10.64 -7.99
C PHE A 4 -3.29 -11.49 -8.80
N GLN A 5 -3.68 -11.99 -9.99
CA GLN A 5 -2.81 -12.81 -10.82
C GLN A 5 -1.75 -11.99 -11.58
N ILE A 6 -1.98 -10.70 -11.80
CA ILE A 6 -1.04 -9.83 -12.55
C ILE A 6 0.18 -9.48 -11.69
N PHE A 7 0.00 -9.20 -10.39
CA PHE A 7 1.12 -8.92 -9.48
C PHE A 7 2.01 -10.14 -9.24
N ALA A 8 1.45 -11.35 -9.30
CA ALA A 8 2.19 -12.59 -9.13
C ALA A 8 3.02 -12.99 -10.37
N GLN A 9 2.67 -12.51 -11.58
CA GLN A 9 3.33 -12.92 -12.81
C GLN A 9 4.56 -12.09 -13.17
N VAL A 10 4.70 -10.86 -12.67
CA VAL A 10 5.86 -9.99 -12.97
C VAL A 10 7.13 -10.41 -12.23
N HIS A 11 7.04 -11.25 -11.19
CA HIS A 11 8.17 -11.64 -10.33
C HIS A 11 8.77 -13.04 -10.60
N GLN A 12 8.73 -13.54 -11.84
CA GLN A 12 9.40 -14.80 -12.21
C GLN A 12 10.91 -14.66 -12.50
N GLY A 13 11.63 -13.92 -11.65
CA GLY A 13 13.09 -13.85 -11.61
C GLY A 13 13.64 -14.52 -10.35
N GLY A 14 13.92 -15.82 -10.45
CA GLY A 14 14.26 -16.68 -9.32
C GLY A 14 15.55 -16.32 -8.59
N ARG A 15 15.41 -15.98 -7.29
CA ARG A 15 16.24 -16.43 -6.14
C ARG A 15 15.95 -15.60 -4.88
N ALA A 16 15.42 -14.38 -5.01
CA ALA A 16 15.05 -13.54 -3.87
C ALA A 16 13.80 -14.01 -3.10
N CYS A 17 12.92 -14.78 -3.73
CA CYS A 17 11.64 -15.23 -3.14
C CYS A 17 11.78 -16.19 -1.95
N LYS A 18 12.94 -16.80 -1.69
CA LYS A 18 13.09 -17.71 -0.54
C LYS A 18 13.26 -16.99 0.80
N ALA A 19 13.70 -15.73 0.82
CA ALA A 19 13.94 -15.00 2.07
C ALA A 19 12.66 -14.34 2.62
N ILE A 20 11.71 -13.98 1.75
CA ILE A 20 10.47 -13.27 2.14
C ILE A 20 9.41 -14.25 2.70
N CYS A 21 9.53 -15.55 2.39
CA CYS A 21 8.51 -16.56 2.70
C CYS A 21 8.64 -17.21 4.10
N GLY A 22 9.62 -16.84 4.91
CA GLY A 22 10.03 -17.65 6.07
C GLY A 22 9.27 -17.47 7.39
N GLN A 23 8.70 -16.30 7.69
CA GLN A 23 8.22 -16.01 9.07
C GLN A 23 6.93 -15.18 9.18
N ASN A 24 6.12 -15.08 8.12
CA ASN A 24 4.79 -14.43 8.17
C ASN A 24 3.65 -15.32 7.69
N MET A 25 3.84 -16.64 7.74
CA MET A 25 2.87 -17.62 7.20
C MET A 25 1.52 -17.52 7.90
N ILE A 26 1.45 -17.23 9.21
CA ILE A 26 0.17 -17.24 9.94
C ILE A 26 -0.75 -16.08 9.48
N LEU A 27 -0.20 -14.86 9.34
CA LEU A 27 -1.01 -13.72 8.91
C LEU A 27 -1.45 -13.89 7.45
N LEU A 28 -0.55 -14.33 6.57
CA LEU A 28 -0.89 -14.62 5.16
C LEU A 28 -1.90 -15.77 5.03
N LEU A 29 -1.82 -16.82 5.84
CA LEU A 29 -2.75 -17.96 5.84
C LEU A 29 -4.18 -17.57 6.26
N PHE A 30 -4.33 -16.60 7.17
CA PHE A 30 -5.65 -16.08 7.56
C PHE A 30 -6.29 -15.20 6.48
N LEU A 31 -5.46 -14.61 5.62
CA LEU A 31 -5.86 -13.69 4.56
C LEU A 31 -6.06 -14.40 3.21
N GLU A 32 -5.37 -15.53 2.97
CA GLU A 32 -5.59 -16.41 1.81
C GLU A 32 -6.89 -17.21 1.89
N LYS A 33 -7.32 -17.57 3.10
CA LYS A 33 -8.69 -18.08 3.28
C LYS A 33 -9.65 -16.93 3.04
N LYS A 34 -10.72 -17.17 2.25
CA LYS A 34 -11.94 -16.34 2.23
C LYS A 34 -12.53 -16.28 3.64
N SER A 35 -11.91 -15.51 4.51
CA SER A 35 -12.34 -15.27 5.86
C SER A 35 -13.42 -14.19 5.80
N GLN A 36 -14.43 -14.30 6.66
CA GLN A 36 -15.49 -13.30 6.70
C GLN A 36 -14.87 -11.96 7.14
N SER A 37 -15.45 -10.82 6.77
CA SER A 37 -14.96 -9.49 7.16
C SER A 37 -14.71 -9.35 8.67
N SER A 38 -15.50 -10.07 9.49
CA SER A 38 -15.33 -10.20 10.96
C SER A 38 -13.97 -10.75 11.38
N ASP A 39 -13.45 -11.73 10.64
CA ASP A 39 -12.23 -12.44 11.00
C ASP A 39 -11.00 -11.56 10.72
N VAL A 40 -11.03 -10.80 9.62
CA VAL A 40 -9.98 -9.83 9.31
C VAL A 40 -9.96 -8.70 10.34
N CYS A 41 -11.12 -8.22 10.80
CA CYS A 41 -11.19 -7.21 11.86
C CYS A 41 -10.55 -7.69 13.18
N LYS A 42 -10.79 -8.95 13.56
CA LYS A 42 -10.17 -9.55 14.76
C LYS A 42 -8.66 -9.67 14.59
N VAL A 43 -8.19 -10.05 13.40
CA VAL A 43 -6.77 -10.13 13.08
C VAL A 43 -6.11 -8.76 13.20
N LEU A 44 -6.69 -7.70 12.62
CA LEU A 44 -6.17 -6.34 12.76
C LEU A 44 -6.10 -5.90 14.22
N GLN A 45 -7.10 -6.23 15.04
CA GLN A 45 -7.08 -5.94 16.47
C GLN A 45 -5.95 -6.67 17.21
N VAL A 46 -5.72 -7.94 16.88
CA VAL A 46 -4.61 -8.72 17.46
C VAL A 46 -3.28 -8.09 17.09
N ILE A 47 -3.10 -7.64 15.83
CA ILE A 47 -1.90 -6.94 15.38
C ILE A 47 -1.68 -5.67 16.19
N ARG A 48 -2.71 -4.83 16.36
CA ARG A 48 -2.61 -3.60 17.16
C ARG A 48 -2.10 -3.86 18.57
N ASN A 49 -2.63 -4.90 19.23
CA ASN A 49 -2.24 -5.26 20.59
C ASN A 49 -0.77 -5.71 20.71
N ILE A 50 -0.15 -6.18 19.62
CA ILE A 50 1.25 -6.65 19.62
C ILE A 50 2.24 -5.61 19.08
N ILE A 51 1.78 -4.51 18.45
CA ILE A 51 2.64 -3.41 17.97
C ILE A 51 3.67 -2.97 19.02
N PRO A 52 3.28 -2.71 20.29
CA PRO A 52 4.24 -2.22 21.30
C PRO A 52 5.39 -3.20 21.59
N ILE A 53 5.21 -4.49 21.24
CA ILE A 53 6.13 -5.58 21.53
C ILE A 53 7.04 -5.88 20.32
N LEU A 54 6.58 -5.56 19.11
CA LEU A 54 7.22 -6.00 17.86
C LEU A 54 8.48 -5.21 17.48
N GLY A 55 8.69 -4.03 18.07
CA GLY A 55 9.85 -3.16 17.80
C GLY A 55 9.89 -2.58 16.39
N ASN A 56 10.88 -1.73 16.12
CA ASN A 56 10.92 -0.87 14.93
C ASN A 56 11.07 -1.66 13.61
N GLY A 57 11.59 -2.89 13.65
CA GLY A 57 11.81 -3.72 12.47
C GLY A 57 10.56 -4.44 11.93
N SER A 58 9.42 -4.34 12.61
CA SER A 58 8.18 -5.00 12.19
C SER A 58 7.30 -4.15 11.28
N THR A 59 7.48 -2.83 11.25
CA THR A 59 6.61 -1.89 10.52
C THR A 59 6.51 -2.27 9.05
N ALA A 60 7.64 -2.39 8.36
CA ALA A 60 7.69 -2.75 6.94
C ALA A 60 6.95 -4.07 6.64
N LYS A 61 7.17 -5.08 7.49
CA LYS A 61 6.50 -6.39 7.36
C LYS A 61 4.98 -6.29 7.52
N LEU A 62 4.54 -5.48 8.47
CA LEU A 62 3.13 -5.26 8.77
C LEU A 62 2.44 -4.48 7.64
N LEU A 63 3.05 -3.38 7.16
CA LEU A 63 2.52 -2.60 6.04
C LEU A 63 2.43 -3.45 4.75
N SER A 64 3.44 -4.29 4.49
CA SER A 64 3.43 -5.23 3.37
C SER A 64 2.30 -6.27 3.47
N ALA A 65 1.98 -6.74 4.68
CA ALA A 65 0.89 -7.71 4.88
C ALA A 65 -0.50 -7.05 4.82
N VAL A 66 -0.62 -5.79 5.21
CA VAL A 66 -1.90 -5.06 5.22
C VAL A 66 -2.25 -4.47 3.86
N SER A 67 -1.26 -4.12 3.02
CA SER A 67 -1.50 -3.50 1.71
C SER A 67 -2.48 -4.29 0.83
N PRO A 68 -2.36 -5.62 0.65
CA PRO A 68 -3.30 -6.39 -0.16
C PRO A 68 -4.72 -6.44 0.42
N LEU A 69 -4.87 -6.29 1.75
CA LEU A 69 -6.18 -6.24 2.41
C LEU A 69 -6.94 -4.98 2.07
N TYR A 70 -6.21 -3.90 1.86
CA TYR A 70 -6.78 -2.61 1.51
C TYR A 70 -7.60 -2.67 0.21
N ILE A 71 -7.18 -3.49 -0.76
CA ILE A 71 -7.87 -3.70 -2.04
C ILE A 71 -9.18 -4.46 -1.86
N SER A 72 -9.24 -5.36 -0.88
CA SER A 72 -10.41 -6.21 -0.60
C SER A 72 -11.29 -5.64 0.53
N ALA A 73 -11.00 -4.43 1.00
CA ALA A 73 -11.61 -3.83 2.17
C ALA A 73 -12.86 -3.02 1.85
N GLU A 74 -13.96 -3.37 2.52
CA GLU A 74 -15.09 -2.48 2.73
C GLU A 74 -14.67 -1.25 3.57
N LEU A 75 -15.47 -0.18 3.53
CA LEU A 75 -15.14 1.11 4.17
C LEU A 75 -14.75 0.96 5.65
N ASP A 76 -15.49 0.15 6.42
CA ASP A 76 -15.20 -0.11 7.83
C ASP A 76 -13.83 -0.76 8.06
N MET A 77 -13.38 -1.61 7.13
CA MET A 77 -12.06 -2.24 7.20
C MET A 77 -10.96 -1.24 6.85
N ARG A 78 -11.23 -0.28 5.96
CA ARG A 78 -10.29 0.83 5.67
C ARG A 78 -10.11 1.72 6.89
N LEU A 79 -11.17 2.05 7.62
CA LEU A 79 -11.11 2.80 8.89
C LEU A 79 -10.21 2.09 9.92
N ARG A 80 -10.32 0.77 10.07
CA ARG A 80 -9.47 0.01 10.98
C ARG A 80 -8.01 -0.03 10.56
N ILE A 81 -7.73 -0.01 9.25
CA ILE A 81 -6.36 0.11 8.74
C ILE A 81 -5.81 1.51 9.07
N TYR A 82 -6.62 2.57 9.04
CA TYR A 82 -6.17 3.89 9.51
C TYR A 82 -5.80 3.89 10.98
N ASP A 83 -6.64 3.31 11.83
CA ASP A 83 -6.32 3.25 13.26
C ASP A 83 -5.02 2.48 13.51
N LEU A 84 -4.78 1.41 12.74
CA LEU A 84 -3.52 0.66 12.78
C LEU A 84 -2.33 1.53 12.36
N LEU A 85 -2.47 2.35 11.32
CA LEU A 85 -1.41 3.27 10.87
C LEU A 85 -1.15 4.37 11.89
N ASP A 86 -2.19 4.90 12.55
CA ASP A 86 -2.04 5.88 13.63
C ASP A 86 -1.29 5.30 14.81
N ASP A 87 -1.63 4.07 15.24
CA ASP A 87 -0.89 3.37 16.29
C ASP A 87 0.58 3.18 15.89
N LEU A 88 0.85 2.82 14.63
CA LEU A 88 2.22 2.63 14.14
C LEU A 88 3.04 3.92 14.14
N VAL A 89 2.42 5.08 13.90
CA VAL A 89 3.11 6.37 13.91
C VAL A 89 3.75 6.67 15.27
N GLU A 90 3.18 6.17 16.37
CA GLU A 90 3.76 6.33 17.71
C GLU A 90 5.11 5.63 17.87
N TYR A 91 5.33 4.54 17.12
CA TYR A 91 6.54 3.71 17.19
C TYR A 91 7.50 3.93 16.01
N ASP A 92 6.95 4.31 14.86
CA ASP A 92 7.68 4.52 13.61
C ASP A 92 7.17 5.77 12.90
N ALA A 93 7.83 6.90 13.18
CA ALA A 93 7.48 8.19 12.61
C ALA A 93 7.62 8.25 11.07
N SER A 94 8.32 7.29 10.43
CA SER A 94 8.43 7.25 8.97
C SER A 94 7.08 7.01 8.30
N VAL A 95 6.13 6.38 9.00
CA VAL A 95 4.76 6.07 8.54
C VAL A 95 3.86 7.31 8.50
N LEU A 96 4.22 8.38 9.24
CA LEU A 96 3.35 9.56 9.42
C LEU A 96 2.91 10.20 8.11
N SER A 97 3.82 10.30 7.13
CA SER A 97 3.54 10.93 5.84
C SER A 97 2.52 10.13 5.04
N VAL A 98 2.71 8.82 4.94
CA VAL A 98 1.80 7.92 4.20
C VAL A 98 0.46 7.78 4.92
N ALA A 99 0.44 7.73 6.26
CA ALA A 99 -0.79 7.67 7.03
C ALA A 99 -1.66 8.91 6.80
N LYS A 100 -1.06 10.11 6.84
CA LYS A 100 -1.74 11.38 6.54
C LYS A 100 -2.26 11.43 5.11
N LEU A 101 -1.46 11.01 4.14
CA LEU A 101 -1.86 10.99 2.73
C LEU A 101 -3.03 10.04 2.51
N LEU A 102 -2.93 8.82 3.02
CA LEU A 102 -3.97 7.82 2.90
C LEU A 102 -5.27 8.31 3.57
N ARG A 103 -5.19 8.99 4.72
CA ARG A 103 -6.38 9.60 5.38
C ARG A 103 -7.06 10.62 4.49
N LYS A 104 -6.31 11.49 3.83
CA LYS A 104 -6.87 12.46 2.88
C LYS A 104 -7.62 11.76 1.74
N LEU A 105 -7.06 10.67 1.20
CA LEU A 105 -7.68 9.88 0.12
C LEU A 105 -9.01 9.21 0.53
N ASN A 106 -9.29 9.05 1.82
CA ASN A 106 -10.56 8.50 2.33
C ASN A 106 -11.36 9.53 3.13
N THR A 107 -11.05 10.82 3.00
CA THR A 107 -11.79 11.86 3.71
C THR A 107 -13.25 11.87 3.26
N THR A 108 -14.15 12.01 4.23
CA THR A 108 -15.58 12.19 4.00
C THR A 108 -16.00 13.57 4.47
N SER A 109 -16.98 14.16 3.78
CA SER A 109 -17.64 15.39 4.16
C SER A 109 -18.49 15.16 5.42
N THR A 110 -18.99 16.24 6.00
CA THR A 110 -19.90 16.21 7.16
C THR A 110 -21.18 15.42 6.91
N LEU A 111 -21.55 15.21 5.65
CA LEU A 111 -22.72 14.44 5.23
C LEU A 111 -22.41 12.94 5.01
N GLY A 112 -21.15 12.51 5.23
CA GLY A 112 -20.71 11.13 5.06
C GLY A 112 -20.34 10.74 3.63
N TRP A 113 -20.33 11.70 2.70
CA TRP A 113 -19.93 11.48 1.30
C TRP A 113 -18.43 11.67 1.14
N ARG A 114 -17.78 11.07 0.13
CA ARG A 114 -16.35 11.34 -0.11
C ARG A 114 -16.10 12.83 -0.40
N ASP A 115 -15.12 13.41 0.29
CA ASP A 115 -14.73 14.81 0.13
C ASP A 115 -13.84 14.95 -1.11
N HIS A 116 -14.46 15.35 -2.22
CA HIS A 116 -13.82 15.35 -3.53
C HIS A 116 -12.61 16.27 -3.59
N ASP A 117 -12.70 17.47 -3.05
CA ASP A 117 -11.63 18.47 -3.14
C ASP A 117 -10.39 17.99 -2.38
N VAL A 118 -10.58 17.48 -1.15
CA VAL A 118 -9.48 16.95 -0.33
C VAL A 118 -8.84 15.72 -0.98
N ILE A 119 -9.65 14.83 -1.56
CA ILE A 119 -9.16 13.62 -2.22
C ILE A 119 -8.37 13.96 -3.50
N LEU A 120 -8.90 14.86 -4.35
CA LEU A 120 -8.24 15.26 -5.58
C LEU A 120 -6.93 16.01 -5.30
N ASP A 121 -6.89 16.83 -4.25
CA ASP A 121 -5.65 17.46 -3.80
C ASP A 121 -4.62 16.45 -3.28
N ALA A 122 -5.07 15.39 -2.59
CA ALA A 122 -4.19 14.31 -2.17
C ALA A 122 -3.58 13.57 -3.37
N TYR A 123 -4.36 13.30 -4.42
CA TYR A 123 -3.86 12.67 -5.64
C TYR A 123 -2.79 13.49 -6.36
N LYS A 124 -2.81 14.83 -6.27
CA LYS A 124 -1.75 15.70 -6.86
C LYS A 124 -0.37 15.44 -6.26
N ILE A 125 -0.30 14.93 -5.03
CA ILE A 125 0.96 14.60 -4.34
C ILE A 125 1.57 13.32 -4.90
N ILE A 126 0.76 12.41 -5.46
CA ILE A 126 1.19 11.07 -5.88
C ILE A 126 1.70 11.11 -7.32
N ASN A 127 3.00 11.35 -7.46
CA ASN A 127 3.70 11.45 -8.74
C ASN A 127 5.04 10.67 -8.69
N THR A 128 5.85 10.78 -9.75
CA THR A 128 7.17 10.12 -9.85
C THR A 128 8.13 10.53 -8.73
N ASP A 129 8.12 11.80 -8.30
CA ASP A 129 8.96 12.29 -7.20
C ASP A 129 8.52 11.74 -5.85
N PHE A 130 7.21 11.57 -5.62
CA PHE A 130 6.71 10.86 -4.45
C PHE A 130 7.27 9.43 -4.41
N PHE A 131 7.16 8.68 -5.50
CA PHE A 131 7.65 7.29 -5.54
C PHE A 131 9.16 7.17 -5.37
N ARG A 132 9.93 8.13 -5.88
CA ARG A 132 11.38 8.19 -5.70
C ARG A 132 11.80 8.38 -4.24
N ASN A 133 11.00 9.10 -3.45
CA ASN A 133 11.35 9.48 -2.07
C ASN A 133 10.64 8.64 -1.00
N CYS A 134 9.70 7.77 -1.38
CA CYS A 134 8.96 6.94 -0.44
C CYS A 134 9.59 5.54 -0.27
N GLN A 135 9.36 4.92 0.87
CA GLN A 135 9.72 3.51 1.08
C GLN A 135 8.78 2.60 0.27
N VAL A 136 9.27 1.42 -0.09
CA VAL A 136 8.52 0.44 -0.91
C VAL A 136 7.17 0.11 -0.28
N GLU A 137 7.13 -0.05 1.04
CA GLU A 137 5.94 -0.40 1.79
C GLU A 137 4.91 0.74 1.82
N HIS A 138 5.38 1.98 1.82
CA HIS A 138 4.52 3.16 1.68
C HIS A 138 3.94 3.25 0.26
N ALA A 139 4.75 2.95 -0.76
CA ALA A 139 4.29 2.89 -2.14
C ALA A 139 3.20 1.82 -2.30
N LEU A 140 3.39 0.62 -1.74
CA LEU A 140 2.44 -0.49 -1.83
C LEU A 140 1.06 -0.12 -1.25
N LEU A 141 1.01 0.61 -0.13
CA LEU A 141 -0.26 1.08 0.44
C LEU A 141 -0.98 2.06 -0.48
N ILE A 142 -0.26 3.03 -1.02
CA ILE A 142 -0.83 4.03 -1.93
C ILE A 142 -1.31 3.37 -3.24
N LEU A 143 -0.49 2.49 -3.82
CA LEU A 143 -0.87 1.75 -5.03
C LEU A 143 -2.10 0.86 -4.79
N SER A 144 -2.20 0.24 -3.61
CA SER A 144 -3.37 -0.54 -3.21
C SER A 144 -4.64 0.32 -3.16
N HIS A 145 -4.53 1.56 -2.65
CA HIS A 145 -5.63 2.52 -2.69
C HIS A 145 -5.98 2.93 -4.13
N CYS A 146 -4.99 3.19 -4.99
CA CYS A 146 -5.27 3.51 -6.39
C CYS A 146 -6.01 2.36 -7.11
N VAL A 147 -5.60 1.11 -6.89
CA VAL A 147 -6.29 -0.05 -7.47
C VAL A 147 -7.75 -0.16 -6.99
N LEU A 148 -8.02 0.21 -5.74
CA LEU A 148 -9.38 0.29 -5.22
C LEU A 148 -10.20 1.37 -5.96
N ASP A 149 -9.66 2.58 -6.09
CA ASP A 149 -10.36 3.70 -6.74
C ASP A 149 -10.53 3.49 -8.26
N MET A 150 -9.71 2.65 -8.90
CA MET A 150 -9.95 2.19 -10.28
C MET A 150 -11.26 1.41 -10.45
N SER A 151 -11.85 0.92 -9.36
CA SER A 151 -13.15 0.25 -9.35
C SER A 151 -14.28 1.16 -8.85
N SER A 152 -14.01 2.46 -8.69
CA SER A 152 -15.02 3.44 -8.26
C SER A 152 -16.02 3.76 -9.38
N GLU A 153 -17.26 4.07 -8.99
CA GLU A 153 -18.25 4.66 -9.91
C GLU A 153 -17.90 6.12 -10.27
N GLU A 154 -17.09 6.78 -9.43
CA GLU A 154 -16.68 8.17 -9.64
C GLU A 154 -15.51 8.26 -10.62
N THR A 155 -15.83 8.68 -11.85
CA THR A 155 -14.87 8.80 -12.95
C THR A 155 -13.65 9.68 -12.63
N THR A 156 -13.82 10.71 -11.80
CA THR A 156 -12.73 11.61 -11.38
C THR A 156 -11.70 10.90 -10.50
N PHE A 157 -12.16 10.01 -9.61
CA PHE A 157 -11.28 9.18 -8.79
C PHE A 157 -10.58 8.11 -9.64
N VAL A 158 -11.30 7.47 -10.57
CA VAL A 158 -10.70 6.53 -11.53
C VAL A 158 -9.56 7.19 -12.32
N CYS A 159 -9.79 8.37 -12.90
CA CYS A 159 -8.77 9.10 -13.65
C CYS A 159 -7.56 9.50 -12.78
N SER A 160 -7.80 9.90 -11.53
CA SER A 160 -6.73 10.28 -10.60
C SER A 160 -5.89 9.07 -10.20
N ALA A 161 -6.54 7.96 -9.84
CA ALA A 161 -5.89 6.70 -9.53
C ALA A 161 -5.07 6.17 -10.71
N GLN A 162 -5.63 6.22 -11.92
CA GLN A 162 -4.93 5.81 -13.15
C GLN A 162 -3.66 6.64 -13.36
N ARG A 163 -3.72 7.97 -13.19
CA ARG A 163 -2.55 8.86 -13.31
C ARG A 163 -1.46 8.53 -12.30
N SER A 164 -1.83 8.22 -11.07
CA SER A 164 -0.87 7.80 -10.03
C SER A 164 -0.23 6.44 -10.36
N LEU A 165 -1.01 5.49 -10.87
CA LEU A 165 -0.49 4.19 -11.33
C LEU A 165 0.48 4.35 -12.51
N LEU A 166 0.15 5.21 -13.48
CA LEU A 166 1.06 5.54 -14.59
C LEU A 166 2.34 6.20 -14.09
N SER A 167 2.25 7.12 -13.13
CA SER A 167 3.42 7.75 -12.52
C SER A 167 4.35 6.73 -11.85
N TYR A 168 3.81 5.65 -11.28
CA TYR A 168 4.62 4.55 -10.74
C TYR A 168 5.32 3.74 -11.85
N VAL A 169 4.64 3.49 -12.97
CA VAL A 169 5.24 2.82 -14.15
C VAL A 169 6.38 3.67 -14.70
N ASP A 170 6.18 4.97 -14.86
CA ASP A 170 7.20 5.92 -15.32
C ASP A 170 8.40 5.95 -14.37
N PHE A 171 8.14 6.03 -13.06
CA PHE A 171 9.18 5.93 -12.04
C PHE A 171 9.98 4.62 -12.15
N SER A 172 9.30 3.49 -12.29
CA SER A 172 9.93 2.17 -12.40
C SER A 172 10.81 2.07 -13.64
N ALA A 173 10.34 2.61 -14.77
CA ALA A 173 11.12 2.67 -16.01
C ALA A 173 12.39 3.53 -15.84
N LEU A 174 12.31 4.66 -15.15
CA LEU A 174 13.47 5.51 -14.86
C LEU A 174 14.51 4.80 -13.99
N MET A 175 14.09 4.01 -13.00
CA MET A 175 15.01 3.24 -12.15
C MET A 175 15.74 2.15 -12.95
N LEU A 176 15.02 1.42 -13.81
CA LEU A 176 15.61 0.38 -14.65
C LEU A 176 16.65 0.94 -15.64
N LEU A 177 16.40 2.14 -16.19
CA LEU A 177 17.35 2.80 -17.10
C LEU A 177 18.62 3.26 -16.38
N GLN A 178 18.53 3.71 -15.12
CA GLN A 178 19.70 4.13 -14.34
C GLN A 178 20.60 2.95 -13.96
N GLU A 179 20.02 1.81 -13.62
CA GLU A 179 20.78 0.59 -13.31
C GLU A 179 21.60 0.12 -14.52
N GLY A 180 21.01 0.12 -15.73
CA GLY A 180 21.69 -0.31 -16.95
C GLY A 180 22.85 0.59 -17.41
N SER A 181 22.83 1.88 -17.08
CA SER A 181 23.95 2.80 -17.41
C SER A 181 25.14 2.64 -16.46
N SER A 182 24.91 2.25 -15.20
CA SER A 182 25.98 2.06 -14.21
C SER A 182 26.84 0.82 -14.45
N GLU A 183 26.28 -0.23 -15.09
CA GLU A 183 27.02 -1.44 -15.46
C GLU A 183 27.91 -1.23 -16.69
N GLN A 184 27.57 -0.29 -17.57
CA GLN A 184 28.39 0.02 -18.76
C GLN A 184 29.63 0.86 -18.43
N GLU A 185 29.61 1.70 -17.40
CA GLU A 185 30.78 2.52 -17.00
C GLU A 185 31.88 1.75 -16.24
N LEU A 186 31.60 0.55 -15.72
CA LEU A 186 32.59 -0.31 -15.04
C LEU A 186 33.32 -1.28 -15.98
N SER A 187 33.09 -1.18 -17.29
CA SER A 187 33.68 -2.06 -18.32
C SER A 187 34.63 -1.37 -19.30
N VAL A 188 35.09 -0.15 -18.98
CA VAL A 188 36.05 0.62 -19.77
C VAL A 188 37.40 0.71 -19.06
#